data_AF-W9W8J8-F1
#
_entry.id   AF-W9W8J8-F1
#
_cell.length_a   1.000
_cell.length_b   1.000
_cell.length_c   1.000
_cell.angle_alpha   90.00
_cell.angle_beta   90.00
_cell.angle_gamma   90.00
#
_symmetry.space_group_name_H-M   'P 1'
#
loop_
_entity.id
_entity.type
_entity.pdbx_description
1 polymer ?
#
loop_
_entity_poly.entity_id
_entity_poly.type
_entity_poly.pdbx_seq_one_letter_code
_entity_poly.pdbx_strand_id
1 'polypeptide(L)'
;MHTFFQILSPSVFLPLLLLLFTAHSTCSPLWWDFPGSEGTSAVATGTLSPPHRVVRARSPANTNVNPDAVTGTTCDDASVDLVTHDTNVALLAICGSIAGSIQFCEGDPATTVGASGTSKFTLTAVNADQGATINVSKGRWEGCIRAARATCPTGTFTSTCVGGTSDGAGFTFVLSENN
;
A
#
# COMPACT_ATOMS: atom_id res chain seq x y z
N MET A 1 -22.03 -67.55 -6.23
CA MET A 1 -21.30 -66.52 -7.01
C MET A 1 -20.35 -65.86 -6.01
N HIS A 2 -19.15 -66.39 -5.74
CA HIS A 2 -17.87 -66.18 -6.48
C HIS A 2 -17.72 -64.69 -6.89
N THR A 3 -16.68 -63.93 -6.51
CA THR A 3 -15.28 -64.31 -6.29
C THR A 3 -14.50 -63.21 -5.56
N PHE A 4 -13.55 -63.63 -4.73
CA PHE A 4 -12.39 -62.87 -4.21
C PHE A 4 -11.52 -62.32 -5.36
N PHE A 5 -10.88 -61.16 -5.17
CA PHE A 5 -9.59 -60.85 -5.77
C PHE A 5 -8.75 -60.00 -4.80
N GLN A 6 -7.69 -60.62 -4.27
CA GLN A 6 -6.58 -59.96 -3.59
C GLN A 6 -5.43 -59.71 -4.60
N ILE A 7 -4.38 -59.06 -4.09
CA ILE A 7 -2.97 -59.03 -4.51
C ILE A 7 -2.66 -58.16 -5.75
N LEU A 8 -1.58 -57.36 -5.86
CA LEU A 8 -0.25 -57.34 -5.24
C LEU A 8 0.36 -55.92 -5.38
N SER A 9 1.13 -55.47 -4.39
CA SER A 9 2.17 -54.44 -4.53
C SER A 9 3.39 -55.02 -5.28
N PRO A 10 4.27 -54.22 -5.91
CA PRO A 10 5.54 -54.00 -5.22
C PRO A 10 6.21 -52.63 -5.45
N SER A 11 6.97 -52.28 -4.42
CA SER A 11 8.02 -51.28 -4.31
C SER A 11 8.97 -51.20 -5.52
N VAL A 12 9.30 -49.97 -5.94
CA VAL A 12 10.54 -49.68 -6.67
C VAL A 12 11.24 -48.49 -6.01
N PHE A 13 12.41 -48.80 -5.46
CA PHE A 13 13.45 -47.89 -5.00
C PHE A 13 13.91 -46.94 -6.11
N LEU A 14 14.12 -45.66 -5.81
CA LEU A 14 15.04 -44.82 -6.58
C LEU A 14 15.87 -43.93 -5.64
N PRO A 15 17.22 -44.00 -5.71
CA PRO A 15 18.10 -43.25 -4.83
C PRO A 15 18.65 -41.98 -5.51
N LEU A 16 19.18 -41.08 -4.67
CA LEU A 16 20.39 -40.29 -4.91
C LEU A 16 20.34 -39.19 -6.00
N LEU A 17 20.16 -37.92 -5.56
CA LEU A 17 21.14 -36.85 -5.85
C LEU A 17 20.87 -35.63 -4.95
N LEU A 18 21.54 -35.58 -3.78
CA LEU A 18 21.58 -34.39 -2.94
C LEU A 18 22.65 -33.45 -3.54
N LEU A 19 22.22 -32.50 -4.36
CA LEU A 19 23.11 -31.44 -4.87
C LEU A 19 23.38 -30.43 -3.74
N LEU A 20 24.62 -30.47 -3.25
CA LEU A 20 25.24 -29.43 -2.42
C LEU A 20 25.30 -28.12 -3.22
N PHE A 21 24.42 -27.17 -2.91
CA PHE A 21 24.67 -25.76 -3.24
C PHE A 21 25.43 -25.10 -2.10
N THR A 22 26.76 -25.07 -2.22
CA THR A 22 27.61 -24.21 -1.41
C THR A 22 27.52 -22.77 -1.92
N ALA A 23 26.59 -22.01 -1.37
CA ALA A 23 26.56 -20.56 -1.56
C ALA A 23 27.78 -19.96 -0.85
N HIS A 24 28.75 -19.50 -1.63
CA HIS A 24 29.87 -18.71 -1.13
C HIS A 24 29.36 -17.29 -0.88
N SER A 25 29.09 -16.95 0.38
CA SER A 25 28.91 -15.56 0.80
C SER A 25 30.27 -14.87 0.81
N THR A 26 30.66 -14.25 -0.30
CA THR A 26 31.76 -13.28 -0.31
C THR A 26 31.31 -12.02 0.41
N CYS A 27 31.62 -11.93 1.71
CA CYS A 27 31.67 -10.66 2.42
C CYS A 27 32.80 -9.83 1.81
N SER A 28 32.50 -8.94 0.88
CA SER A 28 33.39 -7.82 0.56
C SER A 28 33.12 -6.71 1.56
N PRO A 29 34.10 -6.31 2.40
CA PRO A 29 33.98 -5.11 3.19
C PRO A 29 34.22 -3.91 2.26
N LEU A 30 33.18 -3.14 1.97
CA LEU A 30 33.29 -1.85 1.27
C LEU A 30 33.70 -0.77 2.28
N TRP A 31 34.97 -0.80 2.69
CA TRP A 31 35.65 0.34 3.28
C TRP A 31 36.34 1.07 2.13
N TRP A 32 35.65 2.07 1.59
CA TRP A 32 36.26 3.21 0.94
C TRP A 32 37.39 3.80 1.81
N ASP A 33 38.61 3.55 1.38
CA ASP A 33 39.83 4.23 1.78
C ASP A 33 39.94 5.49 0.90
N PHE A 34 39.90 6.69 1.49
CA PHE A 34 40.23 7.93 0.79
C PHE A 34 41.51 8.51 1.41
N PRO A 35 42.60 8.67 0.62
CA PRO A 35 43.81 9.28 1.10
C PRO A 35 43.63 10.79 1.24
N GLY A 36 44.27 11.35 2.26
CA GLY A 36 44.13 12.74 2.65
C GLY A 36 44.62 13.76 1.63
N SER A 37 44.03 14.95 1.71
CA SER A 37 44.69 16.19 1.35
C SER A 37 44.54 17.17 2.50
N GLU A 38 45.69 17.62 2.99
CA GLU A 38 45.84 18.66 3.99
C GLU A 38 45.35 19.99 3.44
N GLY A 39 44.49 20.66 4.21
CA GLY A 39 44.07 22.03 4.00
C GLY A 39 43.82 22.65 5.36
N THR A 40 44.88 23.14 5.99
CA THR A 40 44.83 23.91 7.24
C THR A 40 44.14 25.24 7.01
N SER A 41 43.09 25.53 7.78
CA SER A 41 42.76 26.86 8.29
C SER A 41 41.78 26.73 9.45
N ALA A 42 42.18 27.27 10.60
CA ALA A 42 41.42 27.28 11.84
C ALA A 42 40.17 28.16 11.74
N VAL A 43 39.12 27.86 12.54
CA VAL A 43 38.45 28.77 13.49
C VAL A 43 37.08 28.21 13.95
N ALA A 44 36.81 28.46 15.23
CA ALA A 44 35.54 28.43 15.96
C ALA A 44 35.02 27.09 16.49
N THR A 45 35.28 26.88 17.78
CA THR A 45 34.56 26.01 18.70
C THR A 45 33.09 26.47 18.78
N GLY A 46 32.27 26.04 17.82
CA GLY A 46 30.82 26.18 17.85
C GLY A 46 30.21 25.04 18.64
N THR A 47 29.41 25.37 19.65
CA THR A 47 28.59 24.45 20.45
C THR A 47 27.75 23.56 19.53
N LEU A 48 28.07 22.26 19.46
CA LEU A 48 27.30 21.27 18.72
C LEU A 48 25.95 21.05 19.40
N SER A 49 24.93 21.84 19.01
CA SER A 49 23.56 21.36 19.12
C SER A 49 23.40 20.16 18.20
N PRO A 50 22.82 19.03 18.66
CA PRO A 50 22.55 17.91 17.79
C PRO A 50 21.68 18.37 16.61
N PRO A 51 21.94 17.91 15.38
CA PRO A 51 21.10 18.28 14.25
C PRO A 51 19.69 17.77 14.52
N HIS A 52 18.78 18.69 14.83
CA HIS A 52 17.35 18.45 14.72
C HIS A 52 17.10 18.09 13.25
N ARG A 53 17.11 16.80 12.94
CA ARG A 53 16.67 16.29 11.65
C ARG A 53 15.19 16.63 11.59
N VAL A 54 14.87 17.77 10.97
CA VAL A 54 13.51 18.10 10.60
C VAL A 54 13.09 17.02 9.61
N VAL A 55 12.42 15.98 10.11
CA VAL A 55 11.73 15.01 9.26
C VAL A 55 10.60 15.78 8.62
N ARG A 56 10.90 16.41 7.48
CA ARG A 56 9.91 17.10 6.69
C ARG A 56 8.93 16.03 6.21
N ALA A 57 7.66 16.20 6.54
CA ALA A 57 6.61 15.37 5.96
C ALA A 57 6.82 15.36 4.43
N ARG A 58 6.84 14.17 3.84
CA ARG A 58 6.96 14.04 2.38
C ARG A 58 5.75 14.77 1.79
N SER A 59 5.97 15.79 0.98
CA SER A 59 4.86 16.44 0.26
C SER A 59 4.08 15.34 -0.48
N PRO A 60 2.75 15.42 -0.53
CA PRO A 60 1.96 14.50 -1.34
C PRO A 60 2.52 14.48 -2.76
N ALA A 61 2.57 13.30 -3.38
CA ALA A 61 3.19 13.11 -4.67
C ALA A 61 2.56 13.98 -5.78
N ASN A 62 1.32 14.46 -5.57
CA ASN A 62 0.60 15.37 -6.45
C ASN A 62 -0.45 16.18 -5.64
N THR A 63 -0.52 17.49 -5.84
CA THR A 63 -1.50 18.40 -5.22
C THR A 63 -2.65 18.81 -6.14
N ASN A 64 -2.59 18.49 -7.43
CA ASN A 64 -3.64 18.87 -8.38
C ASN A 64 -4.96 18.16 -8.03
N VAL A 65 -6.09 18.87 -7.99
CA VAL A 65 -7.40 18.27 -7.71
C VAL A 65 -8.18 18.19 -9.02
N ASN A 66 -8.58 16.97 -9.41
CA ASN A 66 -9.51 16.77 -10.52
C ASN A 66 -10.90 16.46 -9.93
N PRO A 67 -11.87 17.38 -9.98
CA PRO A 67 -13.22 17.13 -9.42
C PRO A 67 -13.92 15.97 -10.13
N ASP A 68 -13.65 15.74 -11.41
CA ASP A 68 -14.26 14.67 -12.21
C ASP A 68 -13.71 13.27 -11.88
N ALA A 69 -12.75 13.17 -10.96
CA ALA A 69 -12.25 11.88 -10.48
C ALA A 69 -13.28 11.14 -9.60
N VAL A 70 -14.24 11.87 -9.03
CA VAL A 70 -15.28 11.30 -8.14
C VAL A 70 -16.67 11.78 -8.51
N THR A 71 -17.67 11.02 -8.07
CA THR A 71 -19.08 11.38 -8.15
C THR A 71 -19.78 11.06 -6.84
N GLY A 72 -20.92 11.72 -6.58
CA GLY A 72 -21.78 11.39 -5.44
C GLY A 72 -21.17 11.61 -4.05
N THR A 73 -20.15 12.49 -3.93
CA THR A 73 -19.51 12.75 -2.63
C THR A 73 -20.50 13.33 -1.63
N THR A 74 -20.68 12.65 -0.51
CA THR A 74 -21.56 13.01 0.60
C THR A 74 -20.73 13.06 1.88
N CYS A 75 -20.83 14.16 2.63
CA CYS A 75 -20.18 14.28 3.93
C CYS A 75 -21.11 13.67 4.98
N ASP A 76 -20.72 12.54 5.57
CA ASP A 76 -21.61 11.73 6.41
C ASP A 76 -21.66 12.28 7.84
N ASP A 77 -20.49 12.56 8.43
CA ASP A 77 -20.39 13.23 9.73
C ASP A 77 -19.14 14.11 9.78
N ALA A 78 -19.35 15.43 9.69
CA ALA A 78 -18.29 16.42 9.75
C ALA A 78 -17.70 16.66 11.16
N SER A 79 -18.34 16.12 12.21
CA SER A 79 -17.93 16.30 13.61
C SER A 79 -16.89 15.29 14.08
N VAL A 80 -16.72 14.20 13.34
CA VAL A 80 -15.70 13.18 13.62
C VAL A 80 -14.30 13.77 13.42
N ASP A 81 -13.47 13.66 14.46
CA ASP A 81 -12.07 14.06 14.39
C ASP A 81 -11.18 12.87 13.97
N LEU A 82 -10.85 12.82 12.69
CA LEU A 82 -9.96 11.81 12.13
C LEU A 82 -8.52 12.32 12.14
N VAL A 83 -7.63 11.59 12.81
CA VAL A 83 -6.20 11.93 12.87
C VAL A 83 -5.61 11.84 11.47
N THR A 84 -5.03 12.94 11.00
CA THR A 84 -4.51 13.04 9.62
C THR A 84 -3.42 11.99 9.33
N HIS A 85 -2.57 11.67 10.30
CA HIS A 85 -1.57 10.61 10.15
C HIS A 85 -2.24 9.26 9.89
N ASP A 86 -3.18 8.88 10.74
CA ASP A 86 -3.95 7.65 10.65
C ASP A 86 -4.70 7.55 9.32
N THR A 87 -5.34 8.63 8.87
CA THR A 87 -6.05 8.60 7.59
C THR A 87 -5.10 8.38 6.41
N ASN A 88 -3.91 8.98 6.43
CA ASN A 88 -2.92 8.77 5.38
C ASN A 88 -2.35 7.35 5.39
N VAL A 89 -2.18 6.74 6.57
CA VAL A 89 -1.77 5.33 6.68
C VAL A 89 -2.89 4.41 6.20
N ALA A 90 -4.13 4.64 6.62
CA ALA A 90 -5.31 3.89 6.19
C ALA A 90 -5.51 3.96 4.66
N LEU A 91 -5.32 5.14 4.06
CA LEU A 91 -5.36 5.34 2.61
C LEU A 91 -4.39 4.41 1.89
N LEU A 92 -3.18 4.25 2.44
CA LEU A 92 -2.12 3.42 1.86
C LEU A 92 -2.25 1.94 2.19
N ALA A 93 -3.07 1.57 3.18
CA ALA A 93 -3.23 0.19 3.66
C ALA A 93 -4.21 -0.65 2.84
N ILE A 94 -4.96 -0.05 1.90
CA ILE A 94 -5.87 -0.79 1.01
C ILE A 94 -5.11 -1.86 0.19
N CYS A 95 -5.82 -2.91 -0.21
CA CYS A 95 -5.29 -4.01 -1.03
C CYS A 95 -4.06 -4.71 -0.42
N GLY A 96 -3.99 -4.77 0.92
CA GLY A 96 -2.83 -5.36 1.61
C GLY A 96 -1.59 -4.45 1.66
N SER A 97 -1.77 -3.15 1.36
CA SER A 97 -0.77 -2.08 1.19
C SER A 97 -0.49 -1.73 -0.27
N ILE A 98 -1.03 -0.59 -0.71
CA ILE A 98 -0.68 0.07 -1.97
C ILE A 98 0.56 0.98 -1.83
N ALA A 99 1.24 0.95 -0.67
CA ALA A 99 2.55 1.54 -0.48
C ALA A 99 3.68 0.55 -0.85
N GLY A 100 4.61 0.97 -1.70
CA GLY A 100 5.79 0.18 -2.08
C GLY A 100 6.02 0.11 -3.59
N SER A 101 6.69 -0.94 -4.06
CA SER A 101 6.87 -1.26 -5.50
C SER A 101 5.55 -1.55 -6.21
N ILE A 102 4.51 -1.85 -5.44
CA ILE A 102 3.14 -2.07 -5.89
C ILE A 102 2.48 -0.70 -6.12
N GLN A 103 2.27 -0.36 -7.39
CA GLN A 103 1.58 0.88 -7.79
C GLN A 103 0.08 0.66 -8.07
N PHE A 104 -0.42 -0.57 -7.94
CA PHE A 104 -1.80 -0.97 -8.25
C PHE A 104 -2.37 -1.82 -7.12
N CYS A 105 -3.70 -1.83 -6.97
CA CYS A 105 -4.37 -2.77 -6.08
C CYS A 105 -4.11 -4.21 -6.55
N GLU A 106 -3.36 -5.00 -5.78
CA GLU A 106 -3.07 -6.40 -6.13
C GLU A 106 -4.17 -7.34 -5.63
N GLY A 107 -4.28 -8.49 -6.31
CA GLY A 107 -5.23 -9.55 -5.96
C GLY A 107 -6.65 -9.35 -6.47
N ASP A 108 -6.90 -8.29 -7.26
CA ASP A 108 -8.18 -7.96 -7.90
C ASP A 108 -9.39 -8.23 -6.99
N PRO A 109 -9.46 -7.68 -5.77
CA PRO A 109 -10.56 -7.95 -4.87
C PRO A 109 -11.81 -7.18 -5.29
N ALA A 110 -13.00 -7.73 -5.05
CA ALA A 110 -14.26 -6.98 -5.22
C ALA A 110 -14.42 -5.88 -4.15
N THR A 111 -13.90 -6.14 -2.94
CA THR A 111 -13.88 -5.22 -1.80
C THR A 111 -12.53 -5.23 -1.13
N THR A 112 -12.07 -4.06 -0.67
CA THR A 112 -10.87 -3.96 0.15
C THR A 112 -11.04 -2.97 1.27
N VAL A 113 -10.27 -3.16 2.34
CA VAL A 113 -10.28 -2.29 3.52
C VAL A 113 -8.86 -1.88 3.85
N GLY A 114 -8.66 -0.59 4.10
CA GLY A 114 -7.44 -0.03 4.67
C GLY A 114 -7.78 0.69 5.96
N ALA A 115 -7.14 0.33 7.07
CA ALA A 115 -7.44 0.90 8.37
C ALA A 115 -6.15 1.24 9.13
N SER A 116 -6.20 2.29 9.92
CA SER A 116 -5.13 2.70 10.83
C SER A 116 -5.69 3.64 11.87
N GLY A 117 -5.32 3.44 13.14
CA GLY A 117 -5.73 4.29 14.26
C GLY A 117 -7.22 4.63 14.22
N THR A 118 -7.54 5.91 14.05
CA THR A 118 -8.90 6.47 14.00
C THR A 118 -9.64 6.32 12.67
N SER A 119 -8.96 5.92 11.58
CA SER A 119 -9.48 6.01 10.21
C SER A 119 -9.59 4.66 9.52
N LYS A 120 -10.71 4.43 8.80
CA LYS A 120 -10.93 3.25 7.96
C LYS A 120 -11.52 3.63 6.61
N PHE A 121 -10.86 3.18 5.55
CA PHE A 121 -11.38 3.18 4.19
C PHE A 121 -11.94 1.81 3.83
N THR A 122 -13.16 1.78 3.34
CA THR A 122 -13.77 0.58 2.72
C THR A 122 -14.08 0.90 1.26
N LEU A 123 -13.58 0.08 0.34
CA LEU A 123 -13.81 0.22 -1.10
C LEU A 123 -14.59 -1.00 -1.61
N THR A 124 -15.54 -0.78 -2.50
CA THR A 124 -16.32 -1.85 -3.14
C THR A 124 -16.58 -1.49 -4.61
N ALA A 125 -16.25 -2.40 -5.53
CA ALA A 125 -16.54 -2.23 -6.95
C ALA A 125 -18.05 -2.06 -7.18
N VAL A 126 -18.45 -1.09 -8.02
CA VAL A 126 -19.88 -0.79 -8.24
C VAL A 126 -20.65 -2.01 -8.77
N ASN A 127 -20.01 -2.80 -9.63
CA ASN A 127 -20.57 -4.03 -10.20
C ASN A 127 -19.95 -5.30 -9.58
N ALA A 128 -19.61 -5.27 -8.29
CA ALA A 128 -19.04 -6.42 -7.58
C ALA A 128 -19.87 -7.70 -7.77
N ASP A 129 -21.20 -7.59 -7.74
CA ASP A 129 -22.14 -8.72 -7.94
C ASP A 129 -22.07 -9.32 -9.36
N GLN A 130 -21.52 -8.59 -10.32
CA GLN A 130 -21.28 -9.03 -11.70
C GLN A 130 -19.84 -9.52 -11.91
N GLY A 131 -19.05 -9.62 -10.85
CA GLY A 131 -17.65 -10.05 -10.89
C GLY A 131 -16.65 -8.92 -11.17
N ALA A 132 -17.06 -7.65 -11.12
CA ALA A 132 -16.10 -6.56 -11.23
C ALA A 132 -15.17 -6.51 -10.01
N THR A 133 -13.90 -6.20 -10.26
CA THR A 133 -12.83 -6.20 -9.28
C THR A 133 -12.12 -4.85 -9.26
N ILE A 134 -11.53 -4.52 -8.12
CA ILE A 134 -10.76 -3.29 -7.94
C ILE A 134 -9.39 -3.45 -8.60
N ASN A 135 -9.10 -2.59 -9.57
CA ASN A 135 -7.83 -2.49 -10.27
C ASN A 135 -7.44 -1.01 -10.39
N VAL A 136 -7.17 -0.39 -9.25
CA VAL A 136 -6.87 1.03 -9.12
C VAL A 136 -5.38 1.26 -8.90
N SER A 137 -4.80 2.24 -9.58
CA SER A 137 -3.43 2.67 -9.28
C SER A 137 -3.37 3.59 -8.07
N LYS A 138 -2.24 3.62 -7.37
CA LYS A 138 -2.00 4.52 -6.23
C LYS A 138 -2.34 5.98 -6.58
N GLY A 139 -1.84 6.46 -7.72
CA GLY A 139 -2.06 7.85 -8.14
C GLY A 139 -3.53 8.17 -8.42
N ARG A 140 -4.30 7.22 -8.98
CA ARG A 140 -5.74 7.38 -9.19
C ARG A 140 -6.48 7.40 -7.87
N TRP A 141 -6.16 6.46 -6.98
CA TRP A 141 -6.77 6.38 -5.64
C TRP A 141 -6.55 7.66 -4.83
N GLU A 142 -5.30 8.12 -4.72
CA GLU A 142 -4.98 9.39 -4.07
C GLU A 142 -5.70 10.57 -4.74
N GLY A 143 -5.89 10.51 -6.07
CA GLY A 143 -6.69 11.47 -6.83
C GLY A 143 -8.15 11.54 -6.39
N CYS A 144 -8.80 10.39 -6.28
CA CYS A 144 -10.18 10.29 -5.81
C CYS A 144 -10.33 10.80 -4.37
N ILE A 145 -9.38 10.47 -3.47
CA ILE A 145 -9.40 11.01 -2.10
C ILE A 145 -9.25 12.53 -2.08
N ARG A 146 -8.33 13.11 -2.86
CA ARG A 146 -8.18 14.57 -2.92
C ARG A 146 -9.45 15.25 -3.42
N ALA A 147 -10.10 14.69 -4.44
CA ALA A 147 -11.34 15.23 -4.98
C ALA A 147 -12.50 15.14 -3.98
N ALA A 148 -12.64 14.00 -3.29
CA ALA A 148 -13.64 13.85 -2.22
C ALA A 148 -13.37 14.82 -1.06
N ARG A 149 -12.12 14.95 -0.61
CA ARG A 149 -11.73 15.89 0.47
C ARG A 149 -11.86 17.36 0.08
N ALA A 150 -11.83 17.70 -1.20
CA ALA A 150 -12.14 19.05 -1.66
C ALA A 150 -13.63 19.40 -1.42
N THR A 151 -14.50 18.39 -1.36
CA THR A 151 -15.93 18.55 -1.02
C THR A 151 -16.15 18.42 0.49
N CYS A 152 -15.55 17.40 1.12
CA CYS A 152 -15.65 17.10 2.55
C CYS A 152 -14.28 17.25 3.22
N PRO A 153 -13.89 18.45 3.68
CA PRO A 153 -12.54 18.70 4.19
C PRO A 153 -12.24 17.98 5.51
N THR A 154 -13.27 17.75 6.32
CA THR A 154 -13.19 17.09 7.64
C THR A 154 -14.25 16.00 7.76
N GLY A 155 -14.09 15.14 8.76
CA GLY A 155 -15.06 14.10 9.08
C GLY A 155 -15.06 12.88 8.17
N THR A 156 -16.13 12.12 8.27
CA THR A 156 -16.40 10.92 7.46
C THR A 156 -17.15 11.30 6.19
N PHE A 157 -16.99 10.49 5.15
CA PHE A 157 -17.66 10.74 3.88
C PHE A 157 -17.77 9.45 3.06
N THR A 158 -18.72 9.48 2.13
CA THR A 158 -18.93 8.45 1.12
C THR A 158 -18.80 9.08 -0.27
N SER A 159 -18.17 8.39 -1.21
CA SER A 159 -17.98 8.89 -2.57
C SER A 159 -17.74 7.72 -3.54
N THR A 160 -17.86 7.98 -4.84
CA THR A 160 -17.59 6.98 -5.89
C THR A 160 -16.45 7.46 -6.77
N CYS A 161 -15.37 6.68 -6.83
CA CYS A 161 -14.22 6.94 -7.70
C CYS A 161 -14.53 6.43 -9.11
N VAL A 162 -14.29 7.26 -10.12
CA VAL A 162 -14.58 6.91 -11.53
C VAL A 162 -13.46 6.03 -12.10
N GLY A 163 -13.85 4.85 -12.59
CA GLY A 163 -12.92 3.83 -13.09
C GLY A 163 -12.02 3.22 -12.00
N GLY A 164 -10.96 2.52 -12.40
CA GLY A 164 -10.12 1.78 -11.43
C GLY A 164 -10.74 0.44 -10.99
N THR A 165 -11.63 -0.11 -11.80
CA THR A 165 -12.14 -1.47 -11.73
C THR A 165 -11.91 -2.19 -13.05
N SER A 166 -11.95 -3.53 -13.06
CA SER A 166 -11.73 -4.36 -14.25
C SER A 166 -12.74 -4.11 -15.38
N ASP A 167 -13.94 -3.65 -15.06
CA ASP A 167 -14.99 -3.26 -16.00
C ASP A 167 -14.99 -1.75 -16.35
N GLY A 168 -14.13 -0.96 -15.72
CA GLY A 168 -13.99 0.48 -15.94
C GLY A 168 -15.09 1.36 -15.31
N ALA A 169 -16.08 0.79 -14.62
CA ALA A 169 -17.18 1.56 -14.02
C ALA A 169 -16.73 2.40 -12.81
N GLY A 170 -15.88 1.83 -11.96
CA GLY A 170 -15.41 2.44 -10.73
C GLY A 170 -15.91 1.75 -9.46
N PHE A 171 -15.62 2.37 -8.33
CA PHE A 171 -15.86 1.79 -7.01
C PHE A 171 -16.35 2.85 -6.02
N THR A 172 -17.24 2.44 -5.13
CA THR A 172 -17.69 3.25 -3.99
C THR A 172 -16.68 3.11 -2.87
N PHE A 173 -16.37 4.21 -2.19
CA PHE A 173 -15.50 4.23 -1.04
C PHE A 173 -16.07 5.06 0.11
N VAL A 174 -15.83 4.59 1.32
CA VAL A 174 -16.30 5.21 2.57
C VAL A 174 -15.09 5.47 3.46
N LEU A 175 -14.92 6.71 3.89
CA LEU A 175 -14.05 7.07 5.02
C LEU A 175 -14.90 7.09 6.29
N SER A 176 -14.57 6.23 7.24
CA SER A 176 -15.29 6.05 8.50
C SER A 176 -14.33 6.04 9.69
N GLU A 177 -14.88 6.17 10.90
CA GLU A 177 -14.14 5.85 12.12
C GLU A 177 -13.73 4.37 12.15
N ASN A 178 -12.57 4.11 12.72
CA ASN A 178 -12.06 2.77 12.99
C ASN A 178 -12.22 2.43 14.48
N ASN A 179 -13.44 2.02 14.84
CA ASN A 179 -13.80 1.53 16.18
C ASN A 179 -13.80 0.00 16.26
#